data_AF-A0A151PHU4-F1
#
_entry.id   AF-A0A151PHU4-F1
#
_cell.length_a   1.000
_cell.length_b   1.000
_cell.length_c   1.000
_cell.angle_alpha   90.00
_cell.angle_beta   90.00
_cell.angle_gamma   90.00
#
_symmetry.space_group_name_H-M   'P 1'
#
loop_
_entity.id
_entity.type
_entity.pdbx_description
1 polymer ?
#
loop_
_entity_poly.entity_id
_entity_poly.type
_entity_poly.pdbx_seq_one_letter_code
_entity_poly.pdbx_strand_id
1 'polypeptide(L)'
;MYSEKVMHMFKGCRREDMAPHVYAVAQAAYRSMLMSRQDQSVVLLGGSGSGKTTSCQHLVQYLATIAGSSGKVFSAEKWQALYTVLEAFGNGSTSMNGNATRFSQILSLDFDQAGQVASASIQTMLLEKLRVARRPANEATFHVFYYLLACADSALRTELHFGHLPENNVFGIAPLHKPEEKQKAAQQFSKLQAAMKVMGISAEEQKAFWLILGAIYHLGAAGATKAGRKQFARHEWAQKAAYLLGCSLEELSSAIFKHQPKSTLQRSTSFRQGPEEPGLGDGTGPKLTALECLEGMASGLYSELFTLLISLLNRALKSSQHSLCSMMVVDMPGFQNPELAGQGRGATFEELCHNYAQERLQALFHERTFVQELERYKEPPAAV
;
A
#
# COMPACT_ATOMS: atom_id res chain seq x y z
N MET A 1 -17.92 12.05 18.27
CA MET A 1 -18.29 12.09 16.84
C MET A 1 -18.31 10.69 16.22
N TYR A 2 -17.25 9.88 16.37
CA TYR A 2 -17.15 8.55 15.73
C TYR A 2 -17.39 7.35 16.66
N SER A 3 -18.24 7.48 17.67
CA SER A 3 -18.55 6.36 18.59
C SER A 3 -19.57 5.41 17.99
N GLU A 4 -19.60 4.16 18.47
CA GLU A 4 -20.61 3.17 18.07
C GLU A 4 -22.04 3.67 18.32
N LYS A 5 -22.27 4.39 19.44
CA LYS A 5 -23.55 5.04 19.71
C LYS A 5 -23.98 5.97 18.56
N VAL A 6 -23.05 6.75 18.03
CA VAL A 6 -23.33 7.62 16.87
C VAL A 6 -23.59 6.79 15.63
N MET A 7 -22.82 5.72 15.37
CA MET A 7 -23.10 4.82 14.22
C MET A 7 -24.55 4.29 14.26
N HIS A 8 -25.03 3.87 15.43
CA HIS A 8 -26.40 3.40 15.59
C HIS A 8 -27.46 4.47 15.33
N MET A 9 -27.17 5.76 15.56
CA MET A 9 -28.09 6.85 15.24
C MET A 9 -28.31 7.05 13.73
N PHE A 10 -27.34 6.67 12.90
CA PHE A 10 -27.48 6.75 11.43
C PHE A 10 -28.14 5.49 10.83
N LYS A 11 -28.24 4.39 11.59
CA LYS A 11 -28.79 3.13 11.10
C LYS A 11 -30.25 3.28 10.69
N GLY A 12 -30.55 3.00 9.42
CA GLY A 12 -31.92 2.97 8.88
C GLY A 12 -32.50 4.35 8.50
N CYS A 13 -31.82 5.44 8.86
CA CYS A 13 -32.25 6.80 8.51
C CYS A 13 -32.22 7.04 7.00
N ARG A 14 -33.10 7.93 6.53
CA ARG A 14 -33.08 8.45 5.15
C ARG A 14 -32.10 9.60 5.05
N ARG A 15 -31.66 9.91 3.83
CA ARG A 15 -30.65 10.94 3.60
C ARG A 15 -31.13 12.32 4.07
N GLU A 16 -32.41 12.65 3.88
CA GLU A 16 -33.01 13.90 4.35
C GLU A 16 -33.01 14.07 5.88
N ASP A 17 -33.00 12.97 6.64
CA ASP A 17 -33.11 12.98 8.10
C ASP A 17 -31.73 12.94 8.81
N MET A 18 -30.65 12.85 8.04
CA MET A 18 -29.28 12.67 8.55
C MET A 18 -28.49 13.98 8.52
N ALA A 19 -27.90 14.35 9.66
CA ALA A 19 -26.92 15.44 9.69
C ALA A 19 -25.68 15.10 8.83
N PRO A 20 -24.99 16.10 8.24
CA PRO A 20 -23.80 15.86 7.42
C PRO A 20 -22.73 15.06 8.20
N HIS A 21 -22.48 13.83 7.77
CA HIS A 21 -21.51 12.94 8.40
C HIS A 21 -21.05 11.85 7.42
N VAL A 22 -19.84 11.32 7.59
CA VAL A 22 -19.33 10.22 6.74
C VAL A 22 -20.22 8.96 6.84
N TYR A 23 -20.84 8.74 8.00
CA TYR A 23 -21.82 7.67 8.21
C TYR A 23 -23.10 7.86 7.42
N ALA A 24 -23.52 9.10 7.15
CA ALA A 24 -24.68 9.36 6.30
C ALA A 24 -24.40 8.92 4.85
N VAL A 25 -23.18 9.15 4.35
CA VAL A 25 -22.74 8.67 3.03
C VAL A 25 -22.72 7.15 2.98
N ALA A 26 -22.11 6.52 4.00
CA ALA A 26 -22.04 5.07 4.13
C ALA A 26 -23.45 4.44 4.16
N GLN A 27 -24.35 4.99 4.98
CA GLN A 27 -25.73 4.53 5.13
C GLN A 27 -26.53 4.71 3.84
N ALA A 28 -26.39 5.85 3.16
CA ALA A 28 -27.10 6.11 1.90
C ALA A 28 -26.65 5.12 0.82
N ALA A 29 -25.35 4.88 0.67
CA ALA A 29 -24.81 3.91 -0.27
C ALA A 29 -25.26 2.47 0.08
N TYR A 30 -25.17 2.07 1.35
CA TYR A 30 -25.61 0.75 1.80
C TYR A 30 -27.11 0.52 1.57
N ARG A 31 -27.95 1.51 1.88
CA ARG A 31 -29.39 1.44 1.63
C ARG A 31 -29.70 1.38 0.13
N SER A 32 -29.03 2.20 -0.67
CA SER A 32 -29.17 2.20 -2.14
C SER A 32 -28.87 0.81 -2.69
N MET A 33 -27.74 0.23 -2.31
CA MET A 33 -27.32 -1.12 -2.70
C MET A 33 -28.39 -2.18 -2.37
N LEU A 34 -28.92 -2.19 -1.14
CA LEU A 34 -29.92 -3.18 -0.73
C LEU A 34 -31.25 -3.03 -1.48
N MET A 35 -31.66 -1.80 -1.78
CA MET A 35 -32.92 -1.53 -2.49
C MET A 35 -32.82 -1.81 -3.99
N SER A 36 -31.73 -1.38 -4.63
CA SER A 36 -31.53 -1.54 -6.08
C SER A 36 -30.96 -2.89 -6.47
N ARG A 37 -30.35 -3.62 -5.52
CA ARG A 37 -29.58 -4.84 -5.77
C ARG A 37 -28.45 -4.61 -6.78
N GLN A 38 -27.90 -3.38 -6.81
CA GLN A 38 -26.79 -2.98 -7.66
C GLN A 38 -25.58 -2.57 -6.82
N ASP A 39 -24.40 -2.88 -7.34
CA ASP A 39 -23.13 -2.51 -6.73
C ASP A 39 -23.02 -0.99 -6.54
N GLN A 40 -22.36 -0.58 -5.45
CA GLN A 40 -22.13 0.82 -5.12
C GLN A 40 -20.64 1.09 -4.98
N SER A 41 -20.24 2.34 -5.21
CA SER A 41 -18.87 2.77 -4.93
C SER A 41 -18.85 4.08 -4.17
N VAL A 42 -17.90 4.20 -3.24
CA VAL A 42 -17.58 5.46 -2.55
C VAL A 42 -16.12 5.77 -2.82
N VAL A 43 -15.89 6.87 -3.54
CA VAL A 43 -14.56 7.32 -3.93
C VAL A 43 -14.18 8.55 -3.11
N LEU A 44 -13.04 8.49 -2.42
CA LEU A 44 -12.55 9.59 -1.61
C LEU A 44 -11.53 10.42 -2.40
N LEU A 45 -11.88 11.69 -2.68
CA LEU A 45 -11.05 12.63 -3.44
C LEU A 45 -10.47 13.73 -2.52
N GLY A 46 -9.34 14.31 -2.92
CA GLY A 46 -8.72 15.45 -2.24
C GLY A 46 -7.19 15.39 -2.10
N GLY A 47 -6.59 16.50 -1.69
CA GLY A 47 -5.14 16.66 -1.51
C GLY A 47 -4.53 15.76 -0.44
N SER A 48 -3.21 15.55 -0.48
CA SER A 48 -2.50 14.87 0.61
C SER A 48 -2.76 15.58 1.95
N GLY A 49 -3.06 14.82 3.00
CA GLY A 49 -3.41 15.37 4.32
C GLY A 49 -4.87 15.79 4.50
N SER A 50 -5.74 15.70 3.47
CA SER A 50 -7.15 16.14 3.55
C SER A 50 -8.08 15.24 4.39
N GLY A 51 -7.58 14.15 4.98
CA GLY A 51 -8.38 13.22 5.80
C GLY A 51 -9.11 12.11 5.02
N LYS A 52 -8.79 11.88 3.74
CA LYS A 52 -9.36 10.76 2.93
C LYS A 52 -9.27 9.41 3.64
N THR A 53 -8.05 9.00 4.01
CA THR A 53 -7.83 7.69 4.61
C THR A 53 -8.54 7.54 5.96
N THR A 54 -8.62 8.61 6.77
CA THR A 54 -9.40 8.62 8.01
C THR A 54 -10.91 8.47 7.73
N SER A 55 -11.43 9.17 6.73
CA SER A 55 -12.83 9.02 6.29
C SER A 55 -13.13 7.61 5.77
N CYS A 56 -12.20 7.03 5.00
CA CYS A 56 -12.29 5.64 4.52
C CYS A 56 -12.38 4.65 5.70
N GLN A 57 -11.49 4.79 6.69
CA GLN A 57 -11.52 3.97 7.91
C GLN A 57 -12.86 4.04 8.63
N HIS A 58 -13.39 5.25 8.84
CA HIS A 58 -14.67 5.42 9.52
C HIS A 58 -15.85 4.89 8.69
N LEU A 59 -15.83 5.06 7.37
CA LEU A 59 -16.85 4.55 6.47
C LEU A 59 -16.93 3.02 6.51
N VAL A 60 -15.80 2.34 6.37
CA VAL A 60 -15.73 0.88 6.40
C VAL A 60 -16.06 0.34 7.79
N GLN A 61 -15.56 1.00 8.85
CA GLN A 61 -15.90 0.67 10.22
C GLN A 61 -17.42 0.72 10.47
N TYR A 62 -18.09 1.74 9.92
CA TYR A 62 -19.54 1.85 9.99
C TYR A 62 -20.23 0.68 9.29
N LEU A 63 -19.84 0.37 8.04
CA LEU A 63 -20.42 -0.74 7.28
C LEU A 63 -20.23 -2.09 8.00
N ALA A 64 -19.01 -2.36 8.50
CA ALA A 64 -18.70 -3.57 9.25
C ALA A 64 -19.54 -3.72 10.54
N THR A 65 -19.84 -2.60 11.20
CA THR A 65 -20.59 -2.59 12.47
C THR A 65 -22.10 -2.70 12.24
N ILE A 66 -22.64 -1.97 11.25
CA ILE A 66 -24.09 -1.84 11.06
C ILE A 66 -24.68 -2.97 10.22
N ALA A 67 -23.98 -3.40 9.17
CA ALA A 67 -24.42 -4.55 8.35
C ALA A 67 -24.20 -5.87 9.10
N GLY A 68 -23.24 -5.92 10.02
CA GLY A 68 -22.77 -7.15 10.62
C GLY A 68 -22.08 -8.06 9.59
N SER A 69 -21.74 -9.28 10.00
CA SER A 69 -21.12 -10.25 9.10
C SER A 69 -21.65 -11.65 9.35
N SER A 70 -21.96 -12.33 8.25
CA SER A 70 -22.29 -13.74 8.29
C SER A 70 -21.01 -14.54 8.51
N GLY A 71 -21.03 -15.46 9.50
CA GLY A 71 -19.86 -16.28 9.84
C GLY A 71 -18.64 -15.53 10.42
N LYS A 72 -18.79 -14.27 10.87
CA LYS A 72 -17.70 -13.42 11.39
C LYS A 72 -16.51 -13.28 10.42
N VAL A 73 -16.77 -13.34 9.11
CA VAL A 73 -15.74 -13.23 8.07
C VAL A 73 -15.07 -11.86 8.12
N PHE A 74 -15.87 -10.81 8.29
CA PHE A 74 -15.41 -9.43 8.38
C PHE A 74 -15.95 -8.77 9.65
N SER A 75 -15.08 -8.18 10.47
CA SER A 75 -15.49 -7.53 11.71
C SER A 75 -14.78 -6.20 11.86
N ALA A 76 -15.30 -5.35 12.75
CA ALA A 76 -14.62 -4.14 13.23
C ALA A 76 -13.16 -4.43 13.61
N GLU A 77 -12.93 -5.49 14.38
CA GLU A 77 -11.59 -5.89 14.84
C GLU A 77 -10.67 -6.27 13.66
N LYS A 78 -11.16 -7.11 12.73
CA LYS A 78 -10.39 -7.47 11.53
C LYS A 78 -10.11 -6.26 10.65
N TRP A 79 -11.04 -5.33 10.54
CA TRP A 79 -10.83 -4.09 9.78
C TRP A 79 -9.71 -3.24 10.40
N GLN A 80 -9.74 -3.04 11.71
CA GLN A 80 -8.68 -2.29 12.42
C GLN A 80 -7.31 -2.98 12.31
N ALA A 81 -7.29 -4.32 12.38
CA ALA A 81 -6.07 -5.10 12.19
C ALA A 81 -5.53 -4.99 10.75
N LEU A 82 -6.38 -5.20 9.75
CA LEU A 82 -6.04 -5.05 8.34
C LEU A 82 -5.46 -3.66 8.06
N TYR A 83 -6.12 -2.60 8.52
CA TYR A 83 -5.66 -1.24 8.29
C TYR A 83 -4.33 -0.95 9.01
N THR A 84 -4.14 -1.45 10.24
CA THR A 84 -2.85 -1.35 10.95
C THR A 84 -1.71 -1.98 10.14
N VAL A 85 -1.96 -3.13 9.50
CA VAL A 85 -0.98 -3.80 8.65
C VAL A 85 -0.70 -2.97 7.39
N LEU A 86 -1.73 -2.52 6.68
CA LEU A 86 -1.55 -1.71 5.48
C LEU A 86 -0.83 -0.40 5.75
N GLU A 87 -1.14 0.27 6.86
CA GLU A 87 -0.47 1.51 7.25
C GLU A 87 1.02 1.28 7.50
N ALA A 88 1.40 0.19 8.18
CA ALA A 88 2.80 -0.10 8.45
C ALA A 88 3.62 -0.29 7.15
N PHE A 89 3.08 -1.02 6.18
CA PHE A 89 3.77 -1.40 4.94
C PHE A 89 3.53 -0.44 3.77
N GLY A 90 2.50 0.39 3.82
CA GLY A 90 2.06 1.22 2.70
C GLY A 90 2.14 2.72 2.95
N ASN A 91 2.35 3.14 4.20
CA ASN A 91 2.44 4.57 4.54
C ASN A 91 3.87 4.97 4.92
N GLY A 92 4.16 6.25 4.70
CA GLY A 92 5.41 6.90 5.11
C GLY A 92 5.21 8.40 5.31
N SER A 93 6.12 9.03 6.05
CA SER A 93 6.09 10.47 6.27
C SER A 93 6.61 11.22 5.04
N THR A 94 5.86 12.23 4.59
CA THR A 94 6.27 13.18 3.55
C THR A 94 6.26 14.61 4.10
N SER A 95 6.66 15.59 3.28
CA SER A 95 6.60 17.01 3.64
C SER A 95 5.17 17.52 3.90
N MET A 96 4.16 16.90 3.27
CA MET A 96 2.76 17.33 3.37
C MET A 96 1.97 16.55 4.43
N ASN A 97 2.37 15.31 4.72
CA ASN A 97 1.60 14.42 5.59
C ASN A 97 2.52 13.42 6.30
N GLY A 98 2.48 13.43 7.64
CA GLY A 98 3.28 12.51 8.48
C GLY A 98 2.88 11.03 8.36
N ASN A 99 1.71 10.73 7.81
CA ASN A 99 1.22 9.38 7.58
C ASN A 99 0.59 9.27 6.18
N ALA A 100 1.39 9.55 5.14
CA ALA A 100 0.90 9.55 3.77
C ALA A 100 0.78 8.13 3.22
N THR A 101 -0.41 7.77 2.74
CA THR A 101 -0.65 6.56 1.95
C THR A 101 0.10 6.65 0.63
N ARG A 102 0.97 5.66 0.33
CA ARG A 102 1.85 5.63 -0.86
C ARG A 102 1.48 4.53 -1.85
N PHE A 103 0.23 4.10 -1.81
CA PHE A 103 -0.38 3.14 -2.72
C PHE A 103 -1.87 3.44 -2.83
N SER A 104 -2.45 2.98 -3.92
CA SER A 104 -3.88 3.03 -4.21
C SER A 104 -4.56 1.80 -3.61
N GLN A 105 -5.67 1.97 -2.90
CA GLN A 105 -6.44 0.87 -2.31
C GLN A 105 -7.91 0.88 -2.73
N ILE A 106 -8.41 -0.30 -3.10
CA ILE A 106 -9.82 -0.56 -3.39
C ILE A 106 -10.25 -1.70 -2.48
N LEU A 107 -11.11 -1.40 -1.52
CA LEU A 107 -11.74 -2.39 -0.66
C LEU A 107 -13.11 -2.75 -1.22
N SER A 108 -13.36 -4.01 -1.55
CA SER A 108 -14.70 -4.53 -1.82
C SER A 108 -15.25 -5.19 -0.57
N LEU A 109 -16.47 -4.83 -0.19
CA LEU A 109 -17.28 -5.56 0.78
C LEU A 109 -18.44 -6.19 0.02
N ASP A 110 -18.55 -7.51 0.06
CA ASP A 110 -19.58 -8.24 -0.65
C ASP A 110 -20.66 -8.67 0.35
N PHE A 111 -21.92 -8.43 -0.01
CA PHE A 111 -23.05 -8.59 0.90
C PHE A 111 -23.95 -9.73 0.46
N ASP A 112 -24.47 -10.50 1.43
CA ASP A 112 -25.42 -11.57 1.18
C ASP A 112 -26.85 -11.04 0.97
N GLN A 113 -27.81 -11.96 0.79
CA GLN A 113 -29.22 -11.62 0.58
C GLN A 113 -29.85 -10.90 1.79
N ALA A 114 -29.35 -11.16 3.00
CA ALA A 114 -29.77 -10.52 4.25
C ALA A 114 -29.10 -9.15 4.46
N GLY A 115 -28.19 -8.75 3.58
CA GLY A 115 -27.46 -7.49 3.65
C GLY A 115 -26.32 -7.51 4.66
N GLN A 116 -25.84 -8.69 5.07
CA GLN A 116 -24.67 -8.84 5.94
C GLN A 116 -23.40 -9.00 5.11
N VAL A 117 -22.25 -8.61 5.65
CA VAL A 117 -20.96 -8.80 4.96
C VAL A 117 -20.62 -10.29 4.90
N ALA A 118 -20.61 -10.83 3.70
CA ALA A 118 -20.35 -12.23 3.38
C ALA A 118 -18.86 -12.48 3.09
N SER A 119 -18.21 -11.55 2.38
CA SER A 119 -16.78 -11.54 2.08
C SER A 119 -16.24 -10.13 1.95
N ALA A 120 -14.92 -10.00 2.00
CA ALA A 120 -14.24 -8.77 1.64
C ALA A 120 -13.00 -9.09 0.81
N SER A 121 -12.56 -8.13 0.01
CA SER A 121 -11.28 -8.21 -0.69
C SER A 121 -10.63 -6.84 -0.79
N ILE A 122 -9.30 -6.82 -0.82
CA ILE A 122 -8.51 -5.62 -1.05
C ILE A 122 -7.65 -5.78 -2.29
N GLN A 123 -7.76 -4.79 -3.16
CA GLN A 123 -6.88 -4.63 -4.31
C GLN A 123 -6.01 -3.39 -4.11
N THR A 124 -4.73 -3.51 -4.45
CA THR A 124 -3.79 -2.40 -4.36
C THR A 124 -3.12 -2.12 -5.70
N MET A 125 -2.82 -0.85 -5.97
CA MET A 125 -2.13 -0.41 -7.18
C MET A 125 -1.12 0.69 -6.86
N LEU A 126 -0.20 0.97 -7.80
CA LEU A 126 0.69 2.14 -7.75
C LEU A 126 1.46 2.31 -6.43
N LEU A 127 1.90 1.20 -5.83
CA LEU A 127 2.82 1.25 -4.70
C LEU A 127 4.09 1.99 -5.13
N GLU A 128 4.48 3.01 -4.37
CA GLU A 128 5.74 3.73 -4.55
C GLU A 128 6.93 2.87 -4.08
N LYS A 129 7.13 1.72 -4.73
CA LYS A 129 8.11 0.70 -4.35
C LYS A 129 9.54 1.22 -4.30
N LEU A 130 9.90 2.21 -5.12
CA LEU A 130 11.23 2.81 -5.10
C LEU A 130 11.52 3.58 -3.81
N ARG A 131 10.50 4.02 -3.06
CA ARG A 131 10.64 4.75 -1.78
C ARG A 131 11.52 4.05 -0.77
N VAL A 132 11.64 2.71 -0.81
CA VAL A 132 12.54 1.97 0.08
C VAL A 132 14.00 2.36 -0.12
N ALA A 133 14.40 2.61 -1.36
CA ALA A 133 15.78 2.84 -1.75
C ALA A 133 16.06 4.30 -2.12
N ARG A 134 15.10 4.97 -2.78
CA ARG A 134 15.22 6.33 -3.27
C ARG A 134 13.93 7.10 -3.01
N ARG A 135 14.04 8.27 -2.39
CA ARG A 135 12.92 9.16 -2.03
C ARG A 135 13.38 10.62 -2.00
N PRO A 136 12.46 11.59 -2.05
CA PRO A 136 12.81 12.99 -1.87
C PRO A 136 13.53 13.24 -0.53
N ALA A 137 14.36 14.28 -0.50
CA ALA A 137 15.06 14.68 0.71
C ALA A 137 14.06 15.03 1.83
N ASN A 138 14.44 14.75 3.08
CA ASN A 138 13.63 14.97 4.28
C ASN A 138 12.32 14.15 4.35
N GLU A 139 12.16 13.13 3.50
CA GLU A 139 11.05 12.17 3.61
C GLU A 139 11.51 10.82 4.19
N ALA A 140 10.57 10.13 4.82
CA ALA A 140 10.79 8.83 5.42
C ALA A 140 10.53 7.69 4.42
N THR A 141 11.09 6.52 4.72
CA THR A 141 10.66 5.26 4.10
C THR A 141 9.32 4.79 4.70
N PHE A 142 8.89 3.58 4.38
CA PHE A 142 7.71 2.98 4.99
C PHE A 142 7.88 2.74 6.50
N HIS A 143 6.80 2.96 7.26
CA HIS A 143 6.81 2.90 8.73
C HIS A 143 7.38 1.58 9.28
N VAL A 144 7.13 0.47 8.59
CA VAL A 144 7.57 -0.88 8.99
C VAL A 144 9.07 -0.99 9.23
N PHE A 145 9.91 -0.26 8.49
CA PHE A 145 11.36 -0.27 8.72
C PHE A 145 11.73 0.34 10.09
N TYR A 146 11.08 1.44 10.46
CA TYR A 146 11.32 2.08 11.75
C TYR A 146 10.79 1.22 12.90
N TYR A 147 9.65 0.55 12.70
CA TYR A 147 9.09 -0.39 13.67
C TYR A 147 10.04 -1.56 13.91
N LEU A 148 10.56 -2.14 12.83
CA LEU A 148 11.49 -3.27 12.90
C LEU A 148 12.82 -2.90 13.57
N LEU A 149 13.39 -1.73 13.24
CA LEU A 149 14.64 -1.26 13.87
C LEU A 149 14.45 -0.94 15.36
N ALA A 150 13.26 -0.50 15.76
CA ALA A 150 12.88 -0.23 17.15
C ALA A 150 12.43 -1.48 17.92
N CYS A 151 12.34 -2.65 17.27
CA CYS A 151 11.92 -3.89 17.92
C CYS A 151 12.78 -4.21 19.14
N ALA A 152 12.13 -4.59 20.24
CA ALA A 152 12.75 -4.93 21.52
C ALA A 152 13.10 -6.42 21.68
N ASP A 153 12.61 -7.29 20.78
CA ASP A 153 12.89 -8.72 20.81
C ASP A 153 14.36 -9.01 20.46
N SER A 154 15.14 -9.40 21.47
CA SER A 154 16.57 -9.69 21.33
C SER A 154 16.85 -10.89 20.42
N ALA A 155 15.97 -11.89 20.40
CA ALA A 155 16.14 -13.06 19.55
C ALA A 155 15.98 -12.68 18.08
N LEU A 156 14.91 -11.96 17.75
CA LEU A 156 14.68 -11.45 16.40
C LEU A 156 15.79 -10.49 15.97
N ARG A 157 16.25 -9.59 16.84
CA ARG A 157 17.38 -8.69 16.52
C ARG A 157 18.68 -9.44 16.22
N THR A 158 18.94 -10.52 16.94
CA THR A 158 20.12 -11.36 16.73
C THR A 158 20.02 -12.07 15.38
N GLU A 159 18.87 -12.64 15.09
CA GLU A 159 18.57 -13.29 13.81
C GLU A 159 18.69 -12.34 12.62
N LEU A 160 18.21 -11.09 12.77
CA LEU A 160 18.33 -10.05 11.74
C LEU A 160 19.72 -9.39 11.67
N HIS A 161 20.68 -9.80 12.50
CA HIS A 161 22.00 -9.18 12.60
C HIS A 161 21.96 -7.66 12.92
N PHE A 162 21.04 -7.23 13.77
CA PHE A 162 20.89 -5.83 14.22
C PHE A 162 21.63 -5.51 15.53
N GLY A 163 22.62 -6.33 15.90
CA GLY A 163 23.48 -6.08 17.06
C GLY A 163 24.43 -4.89 16.86
N HIS A 164 24.95 -4.73 15.65
CA HIS A 164 25.73 -3.56 15.22
C HIS A 164 25.07 -3.01 13.96
N LEU A 165 24.71 -1.72 13.97
CA LEU A 165 24.10 -1.05 12.82
C LEU A 165 25.16 -0.15 12.16
N PRO A 166 25.17 -0.07 10.82
CA PRO A 166 26.13 0.77 10.10
C PRO A 166 25.89 2.26 10.40
N GLU A 167 26.96 3.05 10.35
CA GLU A 167 26.87 4.52 10.45
C GLU A 167 26.10 5.11 9.25
N ASN A 168 26.32 4.54 8.06
CA ASN A 168 25.73 5.01 6.80
C ASN A 168 25.01 3.88 6.07
N ASN A 169 23.76 4.13 5.69
CA ASN A 169 22.93 3.29 4.83
C ASN A 169 22.57 4.09 3.56
N VAL A 170 22.94 3.58 2.37
CA VAL A 170 22.76 4.33 1.10
C VAL A 170 21.29 4.55 0.73
N PHE A 171 20.37 3.76 1.30
CA PHE A 171 18.92 3.95 1.14
C PHE A 171 18.34 4.97 2.14
N GLY A 172 19.17 5.59 2.98
CA GLY A 172 18.76 6.57 3.99
C GLY A 172 17.84 5.98 5.07
N ILE A 173 17.86 4.67 5.27
CA ILE A 173 17.11 4.01 6.35
C ILE A 173 17.98 4.04 7.61
N ALA A 174 17.60 4.89 8.56
CA ALA A 174 18.32 5.09 9.81
C ALA A 174 17.42 4.81 11.02
N PRO A 175 17.98 4.33 12.14
CA PRO A 175 17.26 4.20 13.40
C PRO A 175 16.77 5.56 13.92
N LEU A 176 15.66 5.54 14.64
CA LEU A 176 15.16 6.73 15.34
C LEU A 176 16.09 7.06 16.53
N HIS A 177 16.52 8.32 16.61
CA HIS A 177 17.43 8.78 17.65
C HIS A 177 16.72 9.23 18.93
N LYS A 178 15.51 9.81 18.82
CA LYS A 178 14.77 10.29 19.99
C LYS A 178 14.18 9.09 20.76
N PRO A 179 14.40 8.99 22.09
CA PRO A 179 13.89 7.89 22.89
C PRO A 179 12.36 7.72 22.79
N GLU A 180 11.62 8.82 22.79
CA GLU A 180 10.15 8.83 22.68
C GLU A 180 9.66 8.25 21.35
N GLU A 181 10.30 8.64 20.24
CA GLU A 181 9.96 8.13 18.91
C GLU A 181 10.29 6.64 18.79
N LYS A 182 11.42 6.21 19.36
CA LYS A 182 11.81 4.79 19.41
C LYS A 182 10.83 3.96 20.24
N GLN A 183 10.41 4.45 21.41
CA GLN A 183 9.41 3.78 22.24
C GLN A 183 8.07 3.66 21.50
N LYS A 184 7.63 4.74 20.85
CA LYS A 184 6.41 4.73 20.03
C LYS A 184 6.52 3.72 18.89
N ALA A 185 7.64 3.67 18.17
CA ALA A 185 7.86 2.70 17.10
C ALA A 185 7.85 1.25 17.61
N ALA A 186 8.41 0.97 18.79
CA ALA A 186 8.36 -0.35 19.42
C ALA A 186 6.93 -0.78 19.79
N GLN A 187 6.12 0.17 20.29
CA GLN A 187 4.69 -0.07 20.55
C GLN A 187 3.92 -0.35 19.26
N GLN A 188 4.20 0.41 18.19
CA GLN A 188 3.59 0.17 16.88
C GLN A 188 4.00 -1.19 16.29
N PHE A 189 5.25 -1.62 16.49
CA PHE A 189 5.69 -2.96 16.09
C PHE A 189 4.89 -4.06 16.81
N SER A 190 4.70 -3.92 18.12
CA SER A 190 3.90 -4.87 18.91
C SER A 190 2.44 -4.90 18.44
N LYS A 191 1.86 -3.73 18.15
CA LYS A 191 0.52 -3.60 17.59
C LYS A 191 0.43 -4.25 16.20
N LEU A 192 1.45 -4.08 15.36
CA LEU A 192 1.54 -4.69 14.04
C LEU A 192 1.55 -6.22 14.13
N GLN A 193 2.38 -6.80 15.00
CA GLN A 193 2.42 -8.27 15.20
C GLN A 193 1.08 -8.82 15.68
N ALA A 194 0.41 -8.12 16.60
CA ALA A 194 -0.93 -8.48 17.06
C ALA A 194 -1.97 -8.38 15.93
N ALA A 195 -1.92 -7.33 15.11
CA ALA A 195 -2.79 -7.15 13.96
C ALA A 195 -2.58 -8.25 12.89
N MET A 196 -1.32 -8.60 12.60
CA MET A 196 -1.00 -9.72 11.70
C MET A 196 -1.57 -11.04 12.22
N LYS A 197 -1.53 -11.28 13.55
CA LYS A 197 -2.15 -12.45 14.18
C LYS A 197 -3.67 -12.47 14.04
N VAL A 198 -4.35 -11.33 14.24
CA VAL A 198 -5.82 -11.21 14.01
C VAL A 198 -6.18 -11.51 12.55
N MET A 199 -5.31 -11.11 11.62
CA MET A 199 -5.43 -11.41 10.19
C MET A 199 -4.98 -12.84 9.82
N GLY A 200 -4.74 -13.72 10.79
CA GLY A 200 -4.38 -15.12 10.52
C GLY A 200 -3.03 -15.30 9.84
N ILE A 201 -2.12 -14.33 10.00
CA ILE A 201 -0.73 -14.45 9.56
C ILE A 201 0.07 -15.09 10.69
N SER A 202 0.57 -16.29 10.44
CA SER A 202 1.31 -17.10 11.40
C SER A 202 2.64 -16.46 11.80
N ALA A 203 3.23 -16.90 12.91
CA ALA A 203 4.53 -16.42 13.36
C ALA A 203 5.65 -16.68 12.33
N GLU A 204 5.58 -17.81 11.62
CA GLU A 204 6.55 -18.15 10.57
C GLU A 204 6.38 -17.25 9.34
N GLU A 205 5.14 -16.97 8.92
CA GLU A 205 4.88 -16.01 7.85
C GLU A 205 5.36 -14.60 8.26
N GLN A 206 5.07 -14.15 9.49
CA GLN A 206 5.59 -12.88 10.02
C GLN A 206 7.12 -12.82 9.99
N LYS A 207 7.77 -13.91 10.39
CA LYS A 207 9.23 -14.03 10.36
C LYS A 207 9.79 -13.84 8.95
N ALA A 208 9.17 -14.42 7.93
CA ALA A 208 9.57 -14.20 6.54
C ALA A 208 9.53 -12.71 6.14
N PHE A 209 8.53 -11.94 6.61
CA PHE A 209 8.51 -10.49 6.39
C PHE A 209 9.71 -9.79 7.00
N TRP A 210 10.05 -10.12 8.24
CA TRP A 210 11.17 -9.52 8.96
C TRP A 210 12.52 -9.82 8.29
N LEU A 211 12.71 -11.06 7.82
CA LEU A 211 13.93 -11.47 7.11
C LEU A 211 14.13 -10.66 5.81
N ILE A 212 13.07 -10.49 5.00
CA ILE A 212 13.14 -9.72 3.76
C ILE A 212 13.41 -8.24 4.03
N LEU A 213 12.72 -7.65 5.02
CA LEU A 213 12.96 -6.25 5.43
C LEU A 213 14.39 -6.05 5.97
N GLY A 214 14.91 -6.99 6.76
CA GLY A 214 16.28 -7.01 7.22
C GLY A 214 17.28 -7.11 6.07
N ALA A 215 17.00 -7.95 5.07
CA ALA A 215 17.83 -8.06 3.88
C ALA A 215 17.88 -6.74 3.09
N ILE A 216 16.74 -6.08 2.88
CA ILE A 216 16.67 -4.75 2.23
C ILE A 216 17.50 -3.72 3.00
N TYR A 217 17.40 -3.72 4.34
CA TYR A 217 18.21 -2.84 5.18
C TYR A 217 19.71 -3.08 4.98
N HIS A 218 20.15 -4.36 5.03
CA HIS A 218 21.56 -4.73 4.86
C HIS A 218 22.08 -4.50 3.43
N LEU A 219 21.23 -4.60 2.41
CA LEU A 219 21.58 -4.16 1.05
C LEU A 219 21.92 -2.67 1.03
N GLY A 220 21.12 -1.83 1.70
CA GLY A 220 21.40 -0.42 1.86
C GLY A 220 22.68 -0.14 2.67
N ALA A 221 22.98 -0.98 3.65
CA ALA A 221 24.24 -0.91 4.40
C ALA A 221 25.46 -1.31 3.55
N ALA A 222 25.29 -2.28 2.64
CA ALA A 222 26.34 -2.78 1.76
C ALA A 222 26.74 -1.76 0.70
N GLY A 223 25.76 -1.05 0.13
CA GLY A 223 25.97 -0.12 -0.97
C GLY A 223 26.55 -0.80 -2.21
N ALA A 224 26.80 -0.02 -3.26
CA ALA A 224 27.37 -0.51 -4.50
C ALA A 224 28.46 0.40 -5.02
N THR A 225 29.45 -0.18 -5.70
CA THR A 225 30.55 0.55 -6.32
C THR A 225 30.92 -0.07 -7.67
N LYS A 226 31.68 0.68 -8.48
CA LYS A 226 32.22 0.21 -9.75
C LYS A 226 33.73 0.38 -9.75
N ALA A 227 34.44 -0.70 -9.48
CA ALA A 227 35.90 -0.80 -9.60
C ALA A 227 36.21 -1.88 -10.64
N GLY A 228 36.25 -1.49 -11.92
CA GLY A 228 36.26 -2.41 -13.07
C GLY A 228 34.88 -3.01 -13.34
N ARG A 229 34.36 -3.82 -12.40
CA ARG A 229 33.00 -4.38 -12.45
C ARG A 229 32.10 -3.80 -11.35
N LYS A 230 30.78 -3.87 -11.56
CA LYS A 230 29.78 -3.54 -10.53
C LYS A 230 29.86 -4.58 -9.42
N GLN A 231 29.91 -4.14 -8.17
CA GLN A 231 29.98 -5.00 -7.00
C GLN A 231 29.50 -4.26 -5.75
N PHE A 232 29.33 -4.98 -4.65
CA PHE A 232 29.03 -4.37 -3.35
C PHE A 232 30.20 -3.51 -2.86
N ALA A 233 29.90 -2.38 -2.21
CA ALA A 233 30.93 -1.54 -1.61
C ALA A 233 31.45 -2.13 -0.29
N ARG A 234 30.56 -2.78 0.49
CA ARG A 234 30.88 -3.40 1.78
C ARG A 234 30.35 -4.84 1.82
N HIS A 235 31.27 -5.80 1.70
CA HIS A 235 30.94 -7.22 1.57
C HIS A 235 30.33 -7.84 2.84
N GLU A 236 30.72 -7.36 4.03
CA GLU A 236 30.19 -7.85 5.31
C GLU A 236 28.66 -7.69 5.40
N TRP A 237 28.13 -6.53 5.00
CA TRP A 237 26.70 -6.26 5.00
C TRP A 237 25.97 -7.02 3.90
N ALA A 238 26.59 -7.17 2.73
CA ALA A 238 26.05 -7.98 1.65
C ALA A 238 25.92 -9.47 2.06
N GLN A 239 26.88 -9.98 2.84
CA GLN A 239 26.83 -11.34 3.39
C GLN A 239 25.63 -11.52 4.34
N LYS A 240 25.35 -10.53 5.21
CA LYS A 240 24.17 -10.54 6.09
C LYS A 240 22.88 -10.54 5.27
N ALA A 241 22.80 -9.72 4.21
CA ALA A 241 21.64 -9.73 3.31
C ALA A 241 21.44 -11.09 2.63
N ALA A 242 22.51 -11.69 2.10
CA ALA A 242 22.47 -13.01 1.46
C ALA A 242 22.01 -14.11 2.44
N TYR A 243 22.52 -14.08 3.67
CA TYR A 243 22.11 -15.00 4.74
C TYR A 243 20.60 -14.92 5.03
N LEU A 244 20.06 -13.71 5.19
CA LEU A 244 18.61 -13.52 5.46
C LEU A 244 17.73 -13.92 4.27
N LEU A 245 18.23 -13.80 3.05
CA LEU A 245 17.55 -14.26 1.83
C LEU A 245 17.70 -15.77 1.60
N GLY A 246 18.53 -16.46 2.39
CA GLY A 246 18.79 -17.89 2.25
C GLY A 246 19.59 -18.25 0.99
N CYS A 247 20.45 -17.35 0.50
CA CYS A 247 21.29 -17.58 -0.69
C CYS A 247 22.77 -17.28 -0.42
N SER A 248 23.64 -17.69 -1.33
CA SER A 248 25.06 -17.34 -1.27
C SER A 248 25.31 -15.90 -1.72
N LEU A 249 26.40 -15.29 -1.24
CA LEU A 249 26.81 -13.94 -1.66
C LEU A 249 27.08 -13.87 -3.17
N GLU A 250 27.59 -14.96 -3.76
CA GLU A 250 27.87 -15.04 -5.20
C GLU A 250 26.58 -15.03 -6.04
N GLU A 251 25.57 -15.80 -5.64
CA GLU A 251 24.25 -15.81 -6.27
C GLU A 251 23.61 -14.43 -6.17
N LEU A 252 23.60 -13.83 -4.98
CA LEU A 252 23.05 -12.49 -4.77
C LEU A 252 23.78 -11.43 -5.61
N SER A 253 25.12 -11.45 -5.60
CA SER A 253 25.93 -10.53 -6.41
C SER A 253 25.68 -10.73 -7.91
N SER A 254 25.49 -11.97 -8.35
CA SER A 254 25.18 -12.28 -9.74
C SER A 254 23.80 -11.74 -10.12
N ALA A 255 22.78 -11.99 -9.29
CA ALA A 255 21.42 -11.53 -9.52
C ALA A 255 21.30 -10.00 -9.62
N ILE A 256 22.07 -9.27 -8.80
CA ILE A 256 22.03 -7.79 -8.77
C ILE A 256 22.88 -7.18 -9.89
N PHE A 257 24.13 -7.63 -10.06
CA PHE A 257 25.11 -6.89 -10.88
C PHE A 257 25.39 -7.51 -12.24
N LYS A 258 25.17 -8.83 -12.40
CA LYS A 258 25.33 -9.51 -13.69
C LYS A 258 23.97 -9.57 -14.37
N HIS A 259 23.61 -8.52 -15.11
CA HIS A 259 22.48 -8.60 -16.03
C HIS A 259 22.71 -9.77 -17.00
N GLN A 260 21.98 -10.88 -16.83
CA GLN A 260 21.83 -11.83 -17.91
C GLN A 260 20.93 -11.15 -18.95
N PRO A 261 21.36 -10.99 -20.22
CA PRO A 261 20.43 -10.72 -21.31
C PRO A 261 19.64 -12.01 -21.57
N LYS A 262 18.79 -12.41 -20.62
CA LYS A 262 17.80 -13.46 -20.87
C LYS A 262 16.52 -12.79 -21.31
N SER A 263 16.45 -12.62 -22.63
CA SER A 263 15.20 -12.66 -23.40
C SER A 263 14.48 -13.99 -23.06
N THR A 264 13.70 -14.01 -21.97
CA THR A 264 12.79 -15.13 -21.60
C THR A 264 11.89 -14.77 -20.42
N LEU A 265 11.40 -13.52 -20.34
CA LEU A 265 10.15 -13.28 -19.63
C LEU A 265 9.03 -13.46 -20.65
N GLN A 266 8.32 -14.58 -20.55
CA GLN A 266 6.99 -14.74 -21.11
C GLN A 266 6.17 -13.54 -20.65
N ARG A 267 6.01 -12.61 -21.57
CA ARG A 267 5.26 -11.38 -21.38
C ARG A 267 3.81 -11.80 -21.29
N SER A 268 3.22 -11.67 -20.10
CA SER A 268 1.80 -11.87 -19.87
C SER A 268 0.99 -11.14 -20.94
N THR A 269 0.08 -11.89 -21.54
CA THR A 269 -0.75 -11.54 -22.69
C THR A 269 -1.50 -10.23 -22.48
N SER A 270 -1.13 -9.20 -23.24
CA SER A 270 -2.01 -8.21 -23.88
C SER A 270 -1.17 -7.00 -24.27
N PHE A 271 -0.55 -7.02 -25.46
CA PHE A 271 -0.32 -5.86 -26.34
C PHE A 271 0.49 -6.40 -27.53
N ARG A 272 -0.12 -6.38 -28.72
CA ARG A 272 0.46 -6.89 -29.96
C ARG A 272 1.72 -6.08 -30.32
N GLN A 273 2.85 -6.75 -30.49
CA GLN A 273 4.10 -6.16 -30.99
C GLN A 273 4.16 -6.26 -32.52
N GLY A 274 4.69 -5.20 -33.15
CA GLY A 274 5.20 -5.20 -34.52
C GLY A 274 6.56 -5.92 -34.65
N PRO A 275 7.13 -6.01 -35.87
CA PRO A 275 8.16 -7.00 -36.19
C PRO A 275 9.51 -6.71 -35.54
N GLU A 276 10.16 -7.78 -35.05
CA GLU A 276 11.51 -7.79 -34.50
C GLU A 276 12.57 -7.72 -35.63
N GLU A 277 13.56 -6.85 -35.49
CA GLU A 277 14.80 -6.91 -36.28
C GLU A 277 15.93 -7.59 -35.48
N PRO A 278 16.78 -8.41 -36.14
CA PRO A 278 17.88 -9.13 -35.51
C PRO A 278 19.10 -8.22 -35.29
N GLY A 279 19.80 -8.47 -34.19
CA GLY A 279 20.77 -7.57 -33.61
C GLY A 279 22.11 -7.39 -34.35
N LEU A 280 22.71 -6.23 -34.10
CA LEU A 280 24.12 -5.93 -34.29
C LEU A 280 24.62 -5.17 -33.05
N GLY A 281 25.73 -5.65 -32.49
CA GLY A 281 26.30 -5.16 -31.24
C GLY A 281 26.84 -3.74 -31.36
N ASP A 282 26.29 -2.85 -30.56
CA ASP A 282 27.00 -2.10 -29.51
C ASP A 282 25.93 -1.63 -28.53
N GLY A 283 26.09 -1.96 -27.26
CA GLY A 283 25.06 -1.76 -26.24
C GLY A 283 24.89 -0.28 -25.89
N THR A 284 24.18 0.45 -26.75
CA THR A 284 23.83 1.88 -26.65
C THR A 284 22.57 2.13 -25.81
N GLY A 285 22.17 1.18 -24.97
CA GLY A 285 21.23 1.43 -23.88
C GLY A 285 21.93 2.13 -22.71
N PRO A 286 21.24 2.99 -21.93
CA PRO A 286 21.83 3.59 -20.74
C PRO A 286 22.29 2.48 -19.78
N LYS A 287 23.61 2.38 -19.58
CA LYS A 287 24.21 1.40 -18.67
C LYS A 287 23.86 1.83 -17.23
N LEU A 288 22.89 1.15 -16.62
CA LEU A 288 22.53 1.33 -15.21
C LEU A 288 23.80 1.39 -14.34
N THR A 289 23.84 2.30 -13.39
CA THR A 289 24.90 2.38 -12.39
C THR A 289 24.86 1.17 -11.45
N ALA A 290 25.93 0.97 -10.66
CA ALA A 290 25.94 -0.11 -9.67
C ALA A 290 24.87 0.14 -8.58
N LEU A 291 24.65 1.41 -8.21
CA LEU A 291 23.64 1.79 -7.23
C LEU A 291 22.22 1.54 -7.74
N GLU A 292 21.90 1.94 -8.98
CA GLU A 292 20.57 1.69 -9.56
C GLU A 292 20.24 0.19 -9.65
N CYS A 293 21.22 -0.68 -9.91
CA CYS A 293 21.03 -2.14 -9.84
C CYS A 293 20.62 -2.58 -8.43
N LEU A 294 21.27 -2.04 -7.40
CA LEU A 294 21.00 -2.34 -6.00
C LEU A 294 19.64 -1.80 -5.55
N GLU A 295 19.30 -0.56 -5.94
CA GLU A 295 18.00 0.06 -5.70
C GLU A 295 16.87 -0.75 -6.37
N GLY A 296 17.10 -1.21 -7.60
CA GLY A 296 16.18 -2.08 -8.33
C GLY A 296 15.90 -3.39 -7.61
N MET A 297 16.93 -4.05 -7.06
CA MET A 297 16.76 -5.25 -6.25
C MET A 297 15.96 -4.98 -4.97
N ALA A 298 16.29 -3.92 -4.23
CA ALA A 298 15.57 -3.56 -3.01
C ALA A 298 14.09 -3.25 -3.26
N SER A 299 13.81 -2.49 -4.33
CA SER A 299 12.46 -2.18 -4.79
C SER A 299 11.68 -3.43 -5.24
N GLY A 300 12.34 -4.35 -5.94
CA GLY A 300 11.77 -5.64 -6.34
C GLY A 300 11.39 -6.50 -5.15
N LEU A 301 12.31 -6.68 -4.20
CA LEU A 301 12.06 -7.43 -2.96
C LEU A 301 10.88 -6.83 -2.18
N TYR A 302 10.82 -5.51 -2.04
CA TYR A 302 9.72 -4.86 -1.34
C TYR A 302 8.38 -4.99 -2.09
N SER A 303 8.41 -4.94 -3.42
CA SER A 303 7.22 -5.14 -4.25
C SER A 303 6.64 -6.55 -4.07
N GLU A 304 7.48 -7.58 -4.10
CA GLU A 304 7.04 -8.98 -3.88
C GLU A 304 6.56 -9.19 -2.44
N LEU A 305 7.25 -8.59 -1.46
CA LEU A 305 6.85 -8.58 -0.06
C LEU A 305 5.44 -8.00 0.11
N PHE A 306 5.17 -6.84 -0.51
CA PHE A 306 3.87 -6.20 -0.44
C PHE A 306 2.79 -7.01 -1.16
N THR A 307 3.09 -7.60 -2.31
CA THR A 307 2.16 -8.51 -3.01
C THR A 307 1.79 -9.70 -2.12
N LEU A 308 2.77 -10.34 -1.49
CA LEU A 308 2.54 -11.44 -0.55
C LEU A 308 1.67 -10.99 0.62
N LEU A 309 1.93 -9.80 1.19
CA LEU A 309 1.13 -9.21 2.26
C LEU A 309 -0.35 -9.13 1.86
N ILE A 310 -0.64 -8.58 0.68
CA ILE A 310 -2.00 -8.43 0.16
C ILE A 310 -2.67 -9.80 -0.05
N SER A 311 -1.92 -10.79 -0.55
CA SER A 311 -2.44 -12.15 -0.69
C SER A 311 -2.80 -12.79 0.66
N LEU A 312 -1.97 -12.62 1.69
CA LEU A 312 -2.25 -13.15 3.03
C LEU A 312 -3.42 -12.42 3.71
N LEU A 313 -3.53 -11.09 3.53
CA LEU A 313 -4.69 -10.33 4.02
C LEU A 313 -5.98 -10.82 3.34
N ASN A 314 -5.99 -10.97 2.01
CA ASN A 314 -7.15 -11.48 1.29
C ASN A 314 -7.52 -12.91 1.67
N ARG A 315 -6.54 -13.77 1.99
CA ARG A 315 -6.80 -15.12 2.52
C ARG A 315 -7.68 -15.08 3.77
N ALA A 316 -7.50 -14.09 4.65
CA ALA A 316 -8.25 -13.95 5.89
C ALA A 316 -9.63 -13.28 5.75
N LEU A 317 -9.87 -12.63 4.60
CA LEU A 317 -11.11 -11.93 4.26
C LEU A 317 -12.03 -12.74 3.34
N LYS A 318 -11.49 -13.76 2.67
CA LYS A 318 -12.22 -14.62 1.74
C LYS A 318 -13.23 -15.50 2.47
N SER A 319 -14.39 -15.69 1.85
CA SER A 319 -15.45 -16.61 2.29
C SER A 319 -16.00 -17.37 1.10
N SER A 320 -16.61 -18.53 1.36
CA SER A 320 -17.34 -19.32 0.36
C SER A 320 -18.83 -19.00 0.30
N GLN A 321 -19.29 -18.03 1.09
CA GLN A 321 -20.69 -17.61 1.10
C GLN A 321 -21.07 -16.89 -0.19
N HIS A 322 -22.32 -17.07 -0.62
CA HIS A 322 -22.84 -16.38 -1.80
C HIS A 322 -23.05 -14.90 -1.49
N SER A 323 -22.41 -14.03 -2.29
CA SER A 323 -22.68 -12.60 -2.32
C SER A 323 -23.69 -12.26 -3.41
N LEU A 324 -24.44 -11.18 -3.18
CA LEU A 324 -25.46 -10.68 -4.09
C LEU A 324 -25.04 -9.34 -4.74
N CYS A 325 -24.41 -8.47 -3.97
CA CYS A 325 -23.97 -7.14 -4.41
C CYS A 325 -22.76 -6.69 -3.58
N SER A 326 -22.02 -5.72 -4.09
CA SER A 326 -20.77 -5.28 -3.49
C SER A 326 -20.72 -3.77 -3.29
N MET A 327 -20.07 -3.33 -2.22
CA MET A 327 -19.68 -1.93 -2.03
C MET A 327 -18.17 -1.79 -2.17
N MET A 328 -17.75 -0.96 -3.10
CA MET A 328 -16.35 -0.61 -3.28
C MET A 328 -16.03 0.70 -2.55
N VAL A 329 -14.99 0.71 -1.73
CA VAL A 329 -14.47 1.91 -1.07
C VAL A 329 -13.07 2.17 -1.60
N VAL A 330 -12.89 3.31 -2.26
CA VAL A 330 -11.69 3.66 -2.99
C VAL A 330 -10.95 4.78 -2.27
N ASP A 331 -9.74 4.48 -1.77
CA ASP A 331 -8.85 5.45 -1.15
C ASP A 331 -7.50 5.44 -1.89
N MET A 332 -7.01 6.64 -2.18
CA MET A 332 -5.90 6.86 -3.10
C MET A 332 -4.96 7.89 -2.49
N PRO A 333 -3.65 7.87 -2.83
CA PRO A 333 -2.76 8.95 -2.48
C PRO A 333 -3.36 10.27 -2.95
N GLY A 334 -3.37 11.26 -2.06
CA GLY A 334 -3.95 12.56 -2.38
C GLY A 334 -3.12 13.32 -3.39
N PHE A 335 -3.75 14.32 -4.02
CA PHE A 335 -3.04 15.27 -4.88
C PHE A 335 -1.85 15.88 -4.14
N GLN A 336 -0.69 15.89 -4.79
CA GLN A 336 0.58 16.35 -4.24
C GLN A 336 1.25 17.33 -5.19
N ASN A 337 1.66 18.47 -4.65
CA ASN A 337 2.50 19.41 -5.37
C ASN A 337 3.63 19.85 -4.43
N PRO A 338 4.89 19.49 -4.73
CA PRO A 338 6.03 19.88 -3.89
C PRO A 338 6.14 21.40 -3.69
N GLU A 339 5.79 22.21 -4.68
CA GLU A 339 5.83 23.68 -4.58
C GLU A 339 4.83 24.20 -3.53
N LEU A 340 3.62 23.62 -3.47
CA LEU A 340 2.62 23.96 -2.44
C LEU A 340 3.08 23.55 -1.03
N ALA A 341 4.03 22.62 -0.94
CA ALA A 341 4.66 22.20 0.31
C ALA A 341 5.96 22.97 0.62
N GLY A 342 6.23 24.08 -0.09
CA GLY A 342 7.44 24.88 0.08
C GLY A 342 8.73 24.20 -0.37
N GLN A 343 8.64 23.14 -1.19
CA GLN A 343 9.81 22.42 -1.69
C GLN A 343 10.24 23.00 -3.05
N GLY A 344 11.51 23.37 -3.18
CA GLY A 344 12.10 23.85 -4.44
C GLY A 344 12.44 22.76 -5.45
N ARG A 345 11.64 21.68 -5.53
CA ARG A 345 11.86 20.54 -6.44
C ARG A 345 10.63 20.30 -7.33
N GLY A 346 10.87 19.68 -8.49
CA GLY A 346 9.79 19.14 -9.31
C GLY A 346 9.10 17.93 -8.69
N ALA A 347 7.91 17.60 -9.20
CA ALA A 347 7.20 16.38 -8.86
C ALA A 347 7.96 15.14 -9.35
N THR A 348 7.97 14.07 -8.55
CA THR A 348 8.51 12.77 -8.98
C THR A 348 7.56 12.09 -9.97
N PHE A 349 8.05 11.03 -10.64
CA PHE A 349 7.21 10.22 -11.51
C PHE A 349 6.03 9.60 -10.75
N GLU A 350 6.24 9.17 -9.52
CA GLU A 350 5.19 8.57 -8.69
C GLU A 350 4.16 9.59 -8.24
N GLU A 351 4.58 10.82 -7.91
CA GLU A 351 3.66 11.95 -7.65
C GLU A 351 2.83 12.28 -8.90
N LEU A 352 3.45 12.26 -10.09
CA LEU A 352 2.73 12.42 -11.36
C LEU A 352 1.70 11.31 -11.57
N CYS A 353 2.06 10.04 -11.33
CA CYS A 353 1.13 8.91 -11.45
C CYS A 353 -0.06 9.03 -10.49
N HIS A 354 0.20 9.41 -9.23
CA HIS A 354 -0.86 9.61 -8.23
C HIS A 354 -1.77 10.78 -8.60
N ASN A 355 -1.20 11.90 -9.03
CA ASN A 355 -1.97 13.07 -9.48
C ASN A 355 -2.79 12.75 -10.73
N TYR A 356 -2.25 12.01 -11.69
CA TYR A 356 -2.99 11.56 -12.87
C TYR A 356 -4.18 10.69 -12.48
N ALA A 357 -4.00 9.74 -11.55
CA ALA A 357 -5.11 8.91 -11.06
C ALA A 357 -6.22 9.76 -10.39
N GLN A 358 -5.84 10.76 -9.58
CA GLN A 358 -6.79 11.72 -8.99
C GLN A 358 -7.54 12.50 -10.07
N GLU A 359 -6.84 12.99 -11.10
CA GLU A 359 -7.46 13.74 -12.20
C GLU A 359 -8.46 12.88 -12.98
N ARG A 360 -8.14 11.60 -13.23
CA ARG A 360 -9.07 10.66 -13.87
C ARG A 360 -10.33 10.41 -13.03
N LEU A 361 -10.19 10.30 -11.71
CA LEU A 361 -11.35 10.15 -10.82
C LEU A 361 -12.16 11.45 -10.72
N GLN A 362 -11.50 12.61 -10.75
CA GLN A 362 -12.17 13.92 -10.80
C GLN A 362 -12.95 14.10 -12.11
N ALA A 363 -12.38 13.67 -13.24
CA ALA A 363 -13.07 13.65 -14.53
C ALA A 363 -14.30 12.74 -14.51
N LEU A 364 -14.18 11.54 -13.92
CA LEU A 364 -15.33 10.64 -13.72
C LEU A 364 -16.42 11.28 -12.85
N PHE A 365 -16.04 11.94 -11.76
CA PHE A 365 -16.98 12.69 -10.92
C PHE A 365 -17.70 13.79 -11.71
N HIS A 366 -16.96 14.55 -12.53
CA HIS A 366 -17.53 15.61 -13.35
C HIS A 366 -18.52 15.07 -14.38
N GLU A 367 -18.14 14.01 -15.09
CA GLU A 367 -18.99 13.35 -16.08
C GLU A 367 -20.30 12.83 -15.47
N ARG A 368 -20.20 12.12 -14.33
CA ARG A 368 -21.37 11.55 -13.63
C ARG A 368 -22.29 12.61 -13.01
N THR A 369 -21.71 13.64 -12.41
CA THR A 369 -22.49 14.60 -11.60
C THR A 369 -23.09 15.73 -12.45
N PHE A 370 -22.40 16.13 -13.51
CA PHE A 370 -22.80 17.28 -14.32
C PHE A 370 -23.21 16.89 -15.73
N VAL A 371 -22.35 16.20 -16.47
CA VAL A 371 -22.59 15.94 -17.90
C VAL A 371 -23.80 15.04 -18.09
N GLN A 372 -23.83 13.87 -17.44
CA GLN A 372 -24.93 12.91 -17.57
C GLN A 372 -26.26 13.47 -17.04
N GLU A 373 -26.23 14.23 -15.94
CA GLU A 373 -27.45 14.89 -15.43
C GLU A 373 -27.97 15.95 -16.42
N LEU A 374 -27.10 16.78 -16.98
CA LEU A 374 -27.48 17.76 -18.02
C LEU A 374 -28.02 17.09 -19.28
N GLU A 375 -27.48 15.93 -19.68
CA GLU A 375 -28.01 15.15 -20.80
C GLU A 375 -29.41 14.62 -20.49
N ARG A 376 -29.63 14.10 -19.28
CA ARG A 376 -30.94 13.64 -18.82
C ARG A 376 -31.99 14.76 -18.81
N TYR A 377 -31.60 15.99 -18.47
CA TYR A 377 -32.50 17.15 -18.56
C TYR A 377 -32.88 17.55 -19.99
N LYS A 378 -32.11 17.13 -21.01
CA LYS A 378 -32.42 17.37 -22.42
C LYS A 378 -33.33 16.32 -23.03
N GLU A 379 -33.46 15.15 -22.39
CA GLU A 379 -34.39 14.12 -22.84
C GLU A 379 -35.84 14.60 -22.59
N PRO A 380 -36.76 14.40 -23.56
CA PRO A 380 -38.15 14.77 -23.36
C PRO A 380 -38.71 14.01 -22.15
N PRO A 381 -39.58 14.64 -21.33
CA PRO A 381 -40.18 13.97 -20.19
C PRO A 381 -40.87 12.70 -20.68
N ALA A 382 -40.57 11.56 -20.04
CA ALA A 382 -41.22 10.30 -20.35
C ALA A 382 -42.74 10.51 -20.34
N ALA A 383 -43.39 10.21 -21.46
CA ALA A 383 -44.84 10.30 -21.56
C ALA A 383 -45.46 9.41 -20.48
N VAL A 384 -46.19 10.03 -19.56
CA VAL A 384 -46.87 9.39 -18.43
C VAL A 384 -48.03 8.53 -18.90
#